data_AF-A0A0F9HC04-F1
#
_entry.id   AF-A0A0F9HC04-F1
#
_cell.length_a   1.000
_cell.length_b   1.000
_cell.length_c   1.000
_cell.angle_alpha   90.00
_cell.angle_beta   90.00
_cell.angle_gamma   90.00
#
_symmetry.space_group_name_H-M   'P 1'
#
loop_
_entity.id
_entity.type
_entity.pdbx_description
1 polymer ?
#
loop_
_entity_poly.entity_id
_entity_poly.type
_entity_poly.pdbx_seq_one_letter_code
_entity_poly.pdbx_strand_id
1 'polypeptide(L)'
;MRDRRTIIIKDLKLRRIRDGLRNVFLAAIRVEWKKKFDELKNVKRYGDGRRKSLSSMNSAEVANFRSLQKELAKLEKIAERSICSCVSCGRGDRDMVYNKSYDSWYCTECYNGHRLYAKELFQTIGKTKPQGHEEEVIHELYESFLDFEEAHEIELGLVKEGVLIYLLRFHHYLGSSPYATLSEIQGVLCRSREIIVHVLNSLERNGLIDLLPSANDIKARLKKHGVEEANNALIKSKRFMGVNNAFPEDLEDFHLLLDLRSDKLEYDNPELIETLIRELKSDKTPPEEIRRKVEELKVNLGF
;
A
#
# COMPACT_ATOMS: atom_id res chain seq x y z
N MET A 1 -5.34 -12.47 -0.29
CA MET A 1 -5.39 -12.93 -1.72
C MET A 1 -4.47 -12.07 -2.62
N ARG A 2 -3.45 -12.63 -3.30
CA ARG A 2 -2.35 -11.89 -4.01
C ARG A 2 -2.33 -12.07 -5.56
N ASP A 3 -3.39 -11.74 -6.29
CA ASP A 3 -3.41 -12.04 -7.75
C ASP A 3 -2.82 -10.93 -8.63
N ARG A 4 -1.57 -10.55 -8.39
CA ARG A 4 -0.80 -9.75 -9.36
C ARG A 4 -0.54 -10.63 -10.58
N ARG A 5 -1.26 -10.38 -11.68
CA ARG A 5 -1.06 -11.09 -12.94
C ARG A 5 -0.32 -10.19 -13.91
N THR A 6 0.95 -10.48 -14.13
CA THR A 6 1.77 -9.78 -15.12
C THR A 6 1.81 -10.62 -16.40
N ILE A 7 1.40 -10.03 -17.52
CA ILE A 7 1.47 -10.66 -18.84
C ILE A 7 2.55 -9.95 -19.66
N ILE A 8 3.69 -10.62 -19.82
CA ILE A 8 4.82 -10.18 -20.63
C ILE A 8 4.99 -11.13 -21.80
N ILE A 9 4.91 -10.61 -23.03
CA ILE A 9 5.14 -11.41 -24.24
C ILE A 9 6.54 -11.07 -24.75
N LYS A 10 7.46 -12.03 -24.74
CA LYS A 10 8.84 -11.78 -25.20
C LYS A 10 8.97 -11.74 -26.73
N ASP A 11 8.20 -12.57 -27.44
CA ASP A 11 8.25 -12.68 -28.89
C ASP A 11 7.59 -11.46 -29.60
N LEU A 12 8.32 -10.86 -30.54
CA LEU A 12 7.88 -9.65 -31.26
C LEU A 12 6.68 -9.90 -32.18
N LYS A 13 6.55 -11.08 -32.79
CA LYS A 13 5.41 -11.43 -33.64
C LYS A 13 4.15 -11.60 -32.80
N LEU A 14 4.26 -12.28 -31.66
CA LEU A 14 3.16 -12.44 -30.72
C LEU A 14 2.70 -11.11 -30.11
N ARG A 15 3.61 -10.16 -29.86
CA ARG A 15 3.24 -8.78 -29.46
C ARG A 15 2.38 -8.11 -30.52
N ARG A 16 2.80 -8.15 -31.79
CA ARG A 16 2.02 -7.57 -32.90
C ARG A 16 0.63 -8.18 -32.99
N ILE A 17 0.51 -9.50 -32.83
CA ILE A 17 -0.79 -10.19 -32.82
C ILE A 17 -1.65 -9.71 -31.65
N ARG A 18 -1.09 -9.69 -30.42
CA ARG A 18 -1.77 -9.17 -29.23
C ARG A 18 -2.27 -7.74 -29.44
N ASP A 19 -1.40 -6.85 -29.91
CA ASP A 19 -1.73 -5.43 -30.08
C ASP A 19 -2.82 -5.25 -31.15
N GLY A 20 -2.73 -6.02 -32.25
CA GLY A 20 -3.77 -6.11 -33.26
C GLY A 20 -5.13 -6.54 -32.69
N LEU A 21 -5.16 -7.62 -31.91
CA LEU A 21 -6.38 -8.12 -31.28
C LEU A 21 -6.98 -7.10 -30.29
N ARG A 22 -6.16 -6.48 -29.44
CA ARG A 22 -6.60 -5.43 -28.52
C ARG A 22 -7.22 -4.26 -29.27
N ASN A 23 -6.60 -3.82 -30.37
CA ASN A 23 -7.14 -2.74 -31.20
C ASN A 23 -8.48 -3.12 -31.83
N VAL A 24 -8.65 -4.36 -32.29
CA VAL A 24 -9.93 -4.85 -32.83
C VAL A 24 -11.02 -4.81 -31.76
N PHE A 25 -10.75 -5.29 -30.54
CA PHE A 25 -11.73 -5.25 -29.46
C PHE A 25 -12.10 -3.82 -29.05
N LEU A 26 -11.11 -2.93 -28.90
CA LEU A 26 -11.37 -1.53 -28.59
C LEU A 26 -12.13 -0.82 -29.71
N ALA A 27 -11.84 -1.14 -30.98
CA ALA A 27 -12.59 -0.61 -32.11
C ALA A 27 -14.06 -1.06 -32.10
N ALA A 28 -14.32 -2.33 -31.81
CA ALA A 28 -15.69 -2.85 -31.66
C ALA A 28 -16.45 -2.12 -30.54
N ILE A 29 -15.82 -1.92 -29.38
CA ILE A 29 -16.43 -1.16 -28.27
C ILE A 29 -16.72 0.29 -28.71
N ARG A 30 -15.79 0.95 -29.42
CA ARG A 30 -15.99 2.33 -29.91
C ARG A 30 -17.15 2.44 -30.89
N VAL A 31 -17.36 1.44 -31.75
CA VAL A 31 -18.49 1.42 -32.70
C VAL A 31 -19.81 1.34 -31.94
N GLU A 32 -19.93 0.41 -30.99
CA GLU A 32 -21.14 0.29 -30.15
C GLU A 32 -21.36 1.54 -29.28
N TRP A 33 -20.30 2.07 -28.69
CA TRP A 33 -20.37 3.30 -27.89
C TRP A 33 -20.86 4.47 -28.74
N LYS A 34 -20.34 4.64 -29.97
CA LYS A 34 -20.76 5.71 -30.88
C LYS A 34 -22.24 5.57 -31.24
N LYS A 35 -22.70 4.37 -31.56
CA LYS A 35 -24.12 4.08 -31.86
C LYS A 35 -25.02 4.51 -30.70
N LYS A 36 -24.70 4.06 -29.49
CA LYS A 36 -25.47 4.40 -28.27
C LYS A 36 -25.40 5.89 -27.93
N PHE A 37 -24.26 6.52 -28.17
CA PHE A 37 -24.09 7.95 -27.94
C PHE A 37 -24.91 8.79 -28.93
N ASP A 38 -25.00 8.36 -30.19
CA ASP A 38 -25.82 9.01 -31.20
C ASP A 38 -27.33 8.80 -30.92
N GLU A 39 -27.73 7.60 -30.46
CA GLU A 39 -29.08 7.36 -29.92
C GLU A 39 -29.39 8.31 -28.75
N LEU A 40 -28.46 8.46 -27.80
CA LEU A 40 -28.60 9.38 -26.66
C LEU A 40 -28.74 10.83 -27.11
N LYS A 41 -27.98 11.27 -28.12
CA LYS A 41 -28.10 12.62 -28.70
C LYS A 41 -29.47 12.86 -29.31
N ASN A 42 -30.02 11.86 -30.00
CA ASN A 42 -31.34 11.96 -30.61
C ASN A 42 -32.43 12.10 -29.54
N VAL A 43 -32.35 11.33 -28.44
CA VAL A 43 -33.26 11.47 -27.29
C VAL A 43 -33.15 12.87 -26.65
N LYS A 44 -31.95 13.46 -26.63
CA LYS A 44 -31.71 14.83 -26.13
C LYS A 44 -32.17 15.94 -27.09
N ARG A 45 -32.77 15.65 -28.23
CA ARG A 45 -33.20 16.67 -29.20
C ARG A 45 -34.70 16.57 -29.52
N TYR A 46 -35.30 17.72 -29.76
CA TYR A 46 -36.61 17.83 -30.41
C TYR A 46 -36.46 17.53 -31.91
N GLY A 47 -37.58 17.29 -32.60
CA GLY A 47 -37.57 17.06 -34.06
C GLY A 47 -37.04 18.25 -34.86
N ASP A 48 -37.06 19.46 -34.28
CA ASP A 48 -36.48 20.69 -34.86
C ASP A 48 -34.97 20.86 -34.56
N GLY A 49 -34.34 19.90 -33.87
CA GLY A 49 -32.93 19.92 -33.52
C GLY A 49 -32.56 20.67 -32.22
N ARG A 50 -33.51 21.36 -31.56
CA ARG A 50 -33.25 22.02 -30.26
C ARG A 50 -32.99 20.99 -29.16
N ARG A 51 -32.16 21.33 -28.17
CA ARG A 51 -31.84 20.45 -27.04
C ARG A 51 -33.02 20.37 -26.06
N LYS A 52 -33.46 19.16 -25.75
CA LYS A 52 -34.45 18.84 -24.70
C LYS A 52 -33.80 18.93 -23.31
N SER A 53 -34.51 19.55 -22.37
CA SER A 53 -34.21 19.43 -20.94
C SER A 53 -34.74 18.09 -20.42
N LEU A 54 -34.19 17.58 -19.31
CA LEU A 54 -34.76 16.42 -18.61
C LEU A 54 -36.19 16.70 -18.12
N SER A 55 -36.48 17.95 -17.73
CA SER A 55 -37.83 18.35 -17.27
C SER A 55 -38.89 18.37 -18.37
N SER A 56 -38.46 18.42 -19.63
CA SER A 56 -39.35 18.44 -20.80
C SER A 56 -39.52 17.06 -21.45
N MET A 57 -38.87 16.02 -20.90
CA MET A 57 -39.00 14.65 -21.37
C MET A 57 -40.18 13.97 -20.68
N ASN A 58 -40.92 13.13 -21.40
CA ASN A 58 -41.92 12.27 -20.77
C ASN A 58 -41.25 11.10 -20.01
N SER A 59 -42.03 10.37 -19.20
CA SER A 59 -41.51 9.28 -18.36
C SER A 59 -40.80 8.18 -19.17
N ALA A 60 -41.30 7.84 -20.36
CA ALA A 60 -40.70 6.84 -21.23
C ALA A 60 -39.36 7.32 -21.84
N GLU A 61 -39.29 8.58 -22.26
CA GLU A 61 -38.06 9.21 -22.75
C GLU A 61 -36.99 9.28 -21.65
N VAL A 62 -37.38 9.64 -20.42
CA VAL A 62 -36.45 9.64 -19.27
C VAL A 62 -35.94 8.23 -18.98
N ALA A 63 -36.81 7.22 -19.00
CA ALA A 63 -36.39 5.84 -18.78
C ALA A 63 -35.39 5.37 -19.86
N ASN A 64 -35.68 5.63 -21.13
CA ASN A 64 -34.79 5.32 -22.25
C ASN A 64 -33.45 6.05 -22.12
N PHE A 65 -33.49 7.35 -21.80
CA PHE A 65 -32.31 8.17 -21.58
C PHE A 65 -31.40 7.57 -20.48
N ARG A 66 -31.97 7.20 -19.34
CA ARG A 66 -31.22 6.57 -18.25
C ARG A 66 -30.68 5.19 -18.62
N SER A 67 -31.42 4.41 -19.42
CA SER A 67 -30.94 3.12 -19.93
C SER A 67 -29.70 3.29 -20.81
N LEU A 68 -29.74 4.21 -21.78
CA LEU A 68 -28.61 4.51 -22.64
C LEU A 68 -27.39 5.02 -21.87
N GLN A 69 -27.59 5.86 -20.85
CA GLN A 69 -26.49 6.28 -19.96
C GLN A 69 -25.84 5.08 -19.24
N LYS A 70 -26.64 4.14 -18.72
CA LYS A 70 -26.12 2.93 -18.08
C LYS A 70 -25.35 2.05 -19.06
N GLU A 71 -25.84 1.90 -20.28
CA GLU A 71 -25.16 1.12 -21.33
C GLU A 71 -23.82 1.76 -21.74
N LEU A 72 -23.78 3.07 -21.91
CA LEU A 72 -22.54 3.80 -22.20
C LEU A 72 -21.51 3.64 -21.08
N ALA A 73 -21.92 3.84 -19.82
CA ALA A 73 -21.04 3.65 -18.66
C ALA A 73 -20.55 2.20 -18.55
N LYS A 74 -21.40 1.21 -18.90
CA LYS A 74 -21.01 -0.20 -18.95
C LYS A 74 -19.94 -0.45 -20.01
N LEU A 75 -20.10 0.10 -21.22
CA LEU A 75 -19.12 -0.06 -22.31
C LEU A 75 -17.77 0.57 -21.96
N GLU A 76 -17.79 1.77 -21.38
CA GLU A 76 -16.60 2.47 -20.89
C GLU A 76 -15.87 1.64 -19.83
N LYS A 77 -16.61 1.18 -18.80
CA LYS A 77 -16.08 0.32 -17.75
C LYS A 77 -15.48 -0.98 -18.29
N ILE A 78 -16.12 -1.61 -19.29
CA ILE A 78 -15.57 -2.80 -19.95
C ILE A 78 -14.24 -2.49 -20.62
N ALA A 79 -14.13 -1.36 -21.33
CA ALA A 79 -12.88 -0.96 -21.97
C ALA A 79 -11.78 -0.69 -20.94
N GLU A 80 -12.08 0.11 -19.91
CA GLU A 80 -11.14 0.52 -18.86
C GLU A 80 -10.64 -0.65 -18.00
N ARG A 81 -11.52 -1.60 -17.67
CA ARG A 81 -11.17 -2.79 -16.88
C ARG A 81 -10.64 -3.95 -17.71
N SER A 82 -10.57 -3.81 -19.04
CA SER A 82 -10.01 -4.85 -19.89
C SER A 82 -8.49 -4.80 -19.93
N ILE A 83 -7.86 -5.94 -20.22
CA ILE A 83 -6.42 -6.00 -20.54
C ILE A 83 -6.06 -5.23 -21.83
N CYS A 84 -7.04 -4.74 -22.57
CA CYS A 84 -6.81 -4.06 -23.84
C CYS A 84 -6.31 -2.63 -23.67
N SER A 85 -6.46 -2.02 -22.49
CA SER A 85 -6.07 -0.64 -22.23
C SER A 85 -5.53 -0.47 -20.81
N CYS A 86 -4.47 0.32 -20.65
CA CYS A 86 -4.00 0.76 -19.34
C CYS A 86 -4.98 1.79 -18.77
N VAL A 87 -5.49 1.56 -17.56
CA VAL A 87 -6.40 2.51 -16.88
C VAL A 87 -5.73 3.88 -16.62
N SER A 88 -4.41 3.91 -16.47
CA SER A 88 -3.65 5.14 -16.17
C SER A 88 -3.31 5.97 -17.41
N CYS A 89 -2.91 5.34 -18.53
CA CYS A 89 -2.41 6.05 -19.71
C CYS A 89 -3.13 5.72 -21.02
N GLY A 90 -4.14 4.84 -21.00
CA GLY A 90 -4.92 4.43 -22.18
C GLY A 90 -4.18 3.57 -23.20
N ARG A 91 -2.89 3.27 -22.97
CA ARG A 91 -2.07 2.49 -23.93
C ARG A 91 -2.36 1.00 -23.80
N GLY A 92 -2.58 0.36 -24.95
CA GLY A 92 -2.87 -1.08 -25.06
C GLY A 92 -1.77 -1.90 -25.74
N ASP A 93 -0.71 -1.27 -26.22
CA ASP A 93 0.42 -1.88 -26.95
C ASP A 93 1.55 -2.38 -26.02
N ARG A 94 1.35 -2.24 -24.71
CA ARG A 94 2.36 -2.54 -23.68
C ARG A 94 2.06 -3.85 -22.94
N ASP A 95 3.08 -4.35 -22.25
CA ASP A 95 2.89 -5.43 -21.29
C ASP A 95 2.05 -4.93 -20.11
N MET A 96 1.20 -5.80 -19.57
CA MET A 96 0.13 -5.40 -18.65
C MET A 96 0.25 -6.16 -17.32
N VAL A 97 -0.11 -5.47 -16.24
CA VAL A 97 -0.19 -5.97 -14.87
C VAL A 97 -1.62 -5.74 -14.37
N TYR A 98 -2.26 -6.79 -13.89
CA TYR A 98 -3.56 -6.68 -13.22
C TYR A 98 -3.36 -6.32 -11.75
N ASN A 99 -4.01 -5.24 -11.31
CA ASN A 99 -4.15 -4.89 -9.91
C ASN A 99 -5.55 -5.34 -9.44
N LYS A 100 -5.58 -6.28 -8.50
CA LYS A 100 -6.82 -6.88 -7.99
C LYS A 100 -7.66 -5.90 -7.18
N SER A 101 -7.03 -5.08 -6.33
CA SER A 101 -7.75 -4.13 -5.47
C SER A 101 -8.55 -3.13 -6.30
N TYR A 102 -8.00 -2.72 -7.45
CA TYR A 102 -8.67 -1.84 -8.39
C TYR A 102 -9.51 -2.54 -9.47
N ASP A 103 -9.48 -3.87 -9.52
CA ASP A 103 -10.07 -4.66 -10.62
C ASP A 103 -9.72 -4.07 -12.00
N SER A 104 -8.45 -3.72 -12.20
CA SER A 104 -8.00 -2.91 -13.33
C SER A 104 -6.63 -3.32 -13.86
N TRP A 105 -6.39 -3.09 -15.15
CA TRP A 105 -5.12 -3.37 -15.80
C TRP A 105 -4.29 -2.10 -15.99
N TYR A 106 -3.01 -2.21 -15.68
CA TYR A 106 -2.01 -1.16 -15.85
C TYR A 106 -0.95 -1.65 -16.82
N CYS A 107 -0.38 -0.76 -17.64
CA CYS A 107 0.87 -1.13 -18.30
C CYS A 107 2.00 -1.24 -17.26
N THR A 108 2.99 -2.08 -17.51
CA THR A 108 4.11 -2.33 -16.58
C THR A 108 4.81 -1.04 -16.12
N GLU A 109 4.97 -0.07 -17.01
CA GLU A 109 5.54 1.25 -16.70
C GLU A 109 4.69 2.02 -15.68
N CYS A 110 3.39 2.18 -15.94
CA CYS A 110 2.47 2.89 -15.03
C CYS A 110 2.37 2.15 -13.69
N TYR A 111 2.26 0.82 -13.69
CA TYR A 111 2.21 0.03 -12.46
C TYR A 111 3.48 0.24 -11.62
N ASN A 112 4.66 0.19 -12.24
CA ASN A 112 5.92 0.42 -11.54
C ASN A 112 6.04 1.85 -11.03
N GLY A 113 5.58 2.84 -11.79
CA GLY A 113 5.51 4.24 -11.35
C GLY A 113 4.63 4.40 -10.11
N HIS A 114 3.41 3.85 -10.14
CA HIS A 114 2.52 3.86 -8.98
C HIS A 114 3.12 3.11 -7.79
N ARG A 115 3.80 1.98 -8.01
CA ARG A 115 4.49 1.22 -6.95
C ARG A 115 5.66 1.98 -6.34
N LEU A 116 6.49 2.64 -7.15
CA LEU A 116 7.60 3.46 -6.65
C LEU A 116 7.07 4.62 -5.83
N TYR A 117 6.05 5.31 -6.33
CA TYR A 117 5.41 6.39 -5.60
C TYR A 117 4.75 5.89 -4.30
N ALA A 118 4.04 4.75 -4.35
CA ALA A 118 3.50 4.08 -3.17
C ALA A 118 4.59 3.76 -2.14
N LYS A 119 5.76 3.31 -2.58
CA LYS A 119 6.91 3.02 -1.72
C LYS A 119 7.49 4.27 -1.07
N GLU A 120 7.74 5.31 -1.86
CA GLU A 120 8.20 6.61 -1.36
C GLU A 120 7.21 7.18 -0.34
N LEU A 121 5.93 7.05 -0.66
CA LEU A 121 4.84 7.54 0.16
C LEU A 121 4.65 6.67 1.41
N PHE A 122 4.78 5.35 1.37
CA PHE A 122 4.84 4.53 2.59
C PHE A 122 6.04 4.88 3.47
N GLN A 123 7.18 5.23 2.87
CA GLN A 123 8.35 5.69 3.62
C GLN A 123 8.19 7.10 4.21
N THR A 124 7.20 7.88 3.76
CA THR A 124 6.97 9.27 4.17
C THR A 124 5.67 9.50 4.95
N ILE A 125 4.62 8.72 4.69
CA ILE A 125 3.32 8.67 5.38
C ILE A 125 3.27 7.53 6.39
N GLY A 126 3.98 6.42 6.17
CA GLY A 126 4.33 5.54 7.29
C GLY A 126 5.17 6.27 8.34
N LYS A 127 5.68 7.47 8.00
CA LYS A 127 6.18 8.42 8.99
C LYS A 127 5.13 9.30 9.60
N THR A 128 4.01 9.66 8.91
CA THR A 128 2.84 10.55 9.21
C THR A 128 1.45 9.92 8.91
N LYS A 129 0.69 9.39 9.90
CA LYS A 129 -0.68 8.88 9.62
C LYS A 129 -1.53 10.05 9.12
N PRO A 130 -2.22 9.87 8.00
CA PRO A 130 -2.91 10.98 7.40
C PRO A 130 -4.30 11.06 8.10
N GLN A 131 -4.62 12.23 8.65
CA GLN A 131 -5.85 12.50 9.41
C GLN A 131 -6.95 12.98 8.44
N GLY A 132 -7.65 12.04 7.80
CA GLY A 132 -8.80 12.38 6.97
C GLY A 132 -9.26 11.24 6.06
N HIS A 133 -10.53 11.30 5.63
CA HIS A 133 -11.12 10.27 4.79
C HIS A 133 -10.46 10.17 3.40
N GLU A 134 -10.03 11.30 2.83
CA GLU A 134 -9.30 11.32 1.54
C GLU A 134 -7.94 10.62 1.66
N GLU A 135 -7.37 10.71 2.84
CA GLU A 135 -6.03 10.26 3.19
C GLU A 135 -5.99 8.75 3.51
N GLU A 136 -7.06 8.20 4.07
CA GLU A 136 -7.31 6.74 4.19
C GLU A 136 -7.46 6.07 2.82
N VAL A 137 -8.26 6.66 1.91
CA VAL A 137 -8.44 6.14 0.54
C VAL A 137 -7.12 6.12 -0.21
N ILE A 138 -6.27 7.12 0.04
CA ILE A 138 -4.92 7.21 -0.50
C ILE A 138 -4.03 6.09 0.08
N HIS A 139 -4.13 5.77 1.37
CA HIS A 139 -3.38 4.68 2.00
C HIS A 139 -3.75 3.30 1.43
N GLU A 140 -5.05 2.99 1.34
CA GLU A 140 -5.56 1.77 0.70
C GLU A 140 -5.08 1.66 -0.76
N LEU A 141 -5.00 2.80 -1.45
CA LEU A 141 -4.49 2.86 -2.82
C LEU A 141 -3.05 2.42 -2.92
N TYR A 142 -2.19 2.84 -2.00
CA TYR A 142 -0.78 2.49 -2.03
C TYR A 142 -0.48 1.08 -1.53
N GLU A 143 -1.23 0.59 -0.55
CA GLU A 143 -1.17 -0.81 -0.13
C GLU A 143 -1.46 -1.76 -1.28
N SER A 144 -2.32 -1.36 -2.23
CA SER A 144 -2.61 -2.20 -3.39
C SER A 144 -1.42 -2.38 -4.35
N PHE A 145 -0.43 -1.48 -4.33
CA PHE A 145 0.71 -1.51 -5.25
C PHE A 145 1.96 -2.16 -4.62
N LEU A 146 2.03 -2.21 -3.30
CA LEU A 146 3.07 -2.89 -2.54
C LEU A 146 2.63 -4.33 -2.25
N ASP A 147 3.56 -5.28 -2.32
CA ASP A 147 3.27 -6.59 -1.74
C ASP A 147 3.50 -6.55 -0.23
N PHE A 148 2.83 -7.47 0.49
CA PHE A 148 2.92 -7.55 1.95
C PHE A 148 4.37 -7.67 2.45
N GLU A 149 5.21 -8.40 1.71
CA GLU A 149 6.61 -8.59 2.08
C GLU A 149 7.39 -7.28 1.99
N GLU A 150 7.20 -6.50 0.93
CA GLU A 150 7.83 -5.19 0.77
C GLU A 150 7.28 -4.15 1.76
N ALA A 151 5.97 -4.13 2.00
CA ALA A 151 5.37 -3.25 3.01
C ALA A 151 5.91 -3.59 4.41
N HIS A 152 5.98 -4.87 4.75
CA HIS A 152 6.53 -5.35 6.01
C HIS A 152 8.03 -5.04 6.15
N GLU A 153 8.83 -5.19 5.09
CA GLU A 153 10.24 -4.79 5.10
C GLU A 153 10.42 -3.28 5.33
N ILE A 154 9.57 -2.45 4.71
CA ILE A 154 9.58 -1.00 4.94
C ILE A 154 9.23 -0.69 6.39
N GLU A 155 8.18 -1.33 6.93
CA GLU A 155 7.76 -1.16 8.31
C GLU A 155 8.87 -1.56 9.30
N LEU A 156 9.46 -2.74 9.14
CA LEU A 156 10.59 -3.20 9.95
C LEU A 156 11.77 -2.22 9.87
N GLY A 157 12.03 -1.65 8.68
CA GLY A 157 13.02 -0.60 8.50
C GLY A 157 12.71 0.66 9.30
N LEU A 158 11.45 1.12 9.30
CA LEU A 158 11.01 2.28 10.07
C LEU A 158 11.05 2.02 11.59
N VAL A 159 10.66 0.83 12.05
CA VAL A 159 10.77 0.44 13.45
C VAL A 159 12.24 0.37 13.87
N LYS A 160 13.12 -0.19 13.03
CA LYS A 160 14.57 -0.21 13.25
C LYS A 160 15.14 1.20 13.42
N GLU A 161 14.79 2.14 12.54
CA GLU A 161 15.17 3.54 12.67
C GLU A 161 14.64 4.15 13.98
N GLY A 162 13.38 3.90 14.33
CA GLY A 162 12.77 4.39 15.58
C GLY A 162 13.48 3.88 16.84
N VAL A 163 13.79 2.58 16.90
CA VAL A 163 14.56 1.97 18.01
C VAL A 163 15.93 2.62 18.13
N LEU A 164 16.65 2.79 17.01
CA LEU A 164 17.98 3.40 17.02
C LEU A 164 17.94 4.84 17.52
N ILE A 165 17.01 5.65 17.02
CA ILE A 165 16.85 7.06 17.43
C ILE A 165 16.44 7.14 18.90
N TYR A 166 15.57 6.24 19.39
CA TYR A 166 15.20 6.20 20.80
C TYR A 166 16.40 5.89 21.71
N LEU A 167 17.20 4.88 21.35
CA LEU A 167 18.35 4.49 22.14
C LEU A 167 19.45 5.56 22.18
N LEU A 168 19.51 6.50 21.21
CA LEU A 168 20.43 7.64 21.27
C LEU A 168 20.20 8.51 22.50
N ARG A 169 18.96 8.62 22.98
CA ARG A 169 18.62 9.41 24.17
C ARG A 169 19.43 8.95 25.39
N PHE A 170 19.59 7.65 25.56
CA PHE A 170 20.32 7.04 26.68
C PHE A 170 21.84 7.06 26.48
N HIS A 171 22.31 7.27 25.24
CA HIS A 171 23.74 7.44 24.97
C HIS A 171 24.24 8.83 25.39
N HIS A 172 23.43 9.86 25.19
CA HIS A 172 23.80 11.25 25.50
C HIS A 172 23.47 11.68 26.93
N TYR A 173 22.52 11.01 27.61
CA TYR A 173 22.12 11.37 28.96
C TYR A 173 23.06 10.78 30.02
N LEU A 174 23.77 11.65 30.74
CA LEU A 174 24.73 11.27 31.79
C LEU A 174 24.07 10.76 33.09
N GLY A 175 22.75 10.83 33.22
CA GLY A 175 22.07 10.80 34.52
C GLY A 175 21.54 9.46 35.03
N SER A 176 21.18 8.52 34.17
CA SER A 176 20.44 7.34 34.65
C SER A 176 20.37 6.27 33.57
N SER A 177 21.20 5.24 33.71
CA SER A 177 21.19 4.00 32.90
C SER A 177 21.53 4.15 31.40
N PRO A 178 22.63 3.53 30.92
CA PRO A 178 23.02 3.58 29.50
C PRO A 178 22.22 2.59 28.63
N TYR A 179 21.03 2.16 29.07
CA TYR A 179 20.20 1.17 28.39
C TYR A 179 18.71 1.56 28.47
N ALA A 180 17.94 1.11 27.48
CA ALA A 180 16.48 1.10 27.51
C ALA A 180 15.96 -0.33 27.67
N THR A 181 14.84 -0.50 28.34
CA THR A 181 14.13 -1.78 28.45
C THR A 181 13.22 -2.01 27.24
N LEU A 182 12.96 -3.26 26.91
CA LEU A 182 12.02 -3.63 25.85
C LEU A 182 10.64 -3.03 26.11
N SER A 183 10.17 -3.03 27.36
CA SER A 183 8.87 -2.44 27.71
C SER A 183 8.81 -0.92 27.44
N GLU A 184 9.90 -0.19 27.71
CA GLU A 184 10.01 1.23 27.37
C GLU A 184 10.00 1.44 25.85
N ILE A 185 10.82 0.69 25.11
CA ILE A 185 10.87 0.77 23.64
C ILE A 185 9.50 0.47 23.05
N GLN A 186 8.82 -0.56 23.56
CA GLN A 186 7.48 -0.95 23.14
C GLN A 186 6.45 0.15 23.39
N GLY A 187 6.47 0.74 24.59
CA GLY A 187 5.55 1.82 24.97
C GLY A 187 5.74 3.07 24.11
N VAL A 188 6.98 3.40 23.77
CA VAL A 188 7.30 4.59 22.98
C VAL A 188 7.00 4.40 21.50
N LEU A 189 7.33 3.23 20.94
CA LEU A 189 7.09 2.96 19.52
C LEU A 189 5.65 2.49 19.23
N CYS A 190 4.85 2.19 20.25
CA CYS A 190 3.50 1.65 20.11
C CYS A 190 3.44 0.47 19.13
N ARG A 191 4.36 -0.50 19.28
CA ARG A 191 4.41 -1.72 18.46
C ARG A 191 4.25 -2.97 19.31
N SER A 192 3.90 -4.07 18.66
CA SER A 192 3.81 -5.37 19.32
C SER A 192 5.17 -5.80 19.85
N ARG A 193 5.17 -6.58 20.93
CA ARG A 193 6.40 -7.05 21.59
C ARG A 193 7.24 -7.87 20.62
N GLU A 194 6.59 -8.67 19.80
CA GLU A 194 7.15 -9.59 18.83
C GLU A 194 7.95 -8.84 17.75
N ILE A 195 7.38 -7.75 17.21
CA ILE A 195 8.05 -6.90 16.22
C ILE A 195 9.28 -6.23 16.84
N ILE A 196 9.16 -5.68 18.05
CA ILE A 196 10.31 -5.04 18.72
C ILE A 196 11.41 -6.06 19.00
N VAL A 197 11.07 -7.26 19.51
CA VAL A 197 12.05 -8.33 19.75
C VAL A 197 12.73 -8.76 18.45
N HIS A 198 11.97 -8.91 17.36
CA HIS A 198 12.53 -9.23 16.05
C HIS A 198 13.54 -8.18 15.59
N VAL A 199 13.17 -6.89 15.69
CA VAL A 199 14.03 -5.76 15.31
C VAL A 199 15.27 -5.69 16.20
N LEU A 200 15.13 -5.87 17.52
CA LEU A 200 16.26 -5.89 18.46
C LEU A 200 17.26 -7.01 18.13
N ASN A 201 16.78 -8.22 17.88
CA ASN A 201 17.63 -9.35 17.47
C ASN A 201 18.32 -9.08 16.12
N SER A 202 17.64 -8.41 15.19
CA SER A 202 18.23 -7.98 13.92
C SER A 202 19.33 -6.92 14.12
N LEU A 203 19.08 -5.94 14.98
CA LEU A 203 20.05 -4.89 15.34
C LEU A 203 21.29 -5.47 16.03
N GLU A 204 21.11 -6.43 16.94
CA GLU A 204 22.21 -7.11 17.63
C GLU A 204 23.07 -7.92 16.66
N ARG A 205 22.44 -8.72 15.78
CA ARG A 205 23.16 -9.48 14.74
C ARG A 205 23.98 -8.60 13.80
N ASN A 206 23.50 -7.38 13.54
CA ASN A 206 24.21 -6.38 12.74
C ASN A 206 25.28 -5.60 13.53
N GLY A 207 25.51 -5.91 14.81
CA GLY A 207 26.51 -5.25 15.63
C GLY A 207 26.18 -3.79 15.97
N LEU A 208 24.90 -3.40 15.89
CA LEU A 208 24.46 -2.02 16.18
C LEU A 208 24.12 -1.82 17.66
N ILE A 209 23.65 -2.86 18.34
CA ILE A 209 23.31 -2.82 19.77
C ILE A 209 23.93 -4.00 20.52
N ASP A 210 23.97 -3.89 21.84
CA ASP A 210 24.09 -5.03 22.77
C ASP A 210 22.72 -5.30 23.39
N LEU A 211 22.30 -6.57 23.42
CA LEU A 211 21.21 -7.01 24.29
C LEU A 211 21.80 -7.55 25.59
N LEU A 212 21.32 -7.02 26.72
CA LEU A 212 21.73 -7.42 28.05
C LEU A 212 20.57 -8.22 28.68
N PRO A 213 20.83 -9.45 29.16
CA PRO A 213 19.83 -10.21 29.88
C PRO A 213 19.49 -9.51 31.20
N SER A 214 18.22 -9.45 31.54
CA SER A 214 17.74 -8.96 32.84
C SER A 214 16.59 -9.85 33.29
N ALA A 215 16.44 -10.01 34.61
CA ALA A 215 15.54 -11.01 35.22
C ALA A 215 14.08 -10.87 34.74
N ASN A 216 13.65 -9.65 34.44
CA ASN A 216 12.26 -9.35 34.11
C ASN A 216 12.07 -8.75 32.71
N ASP A 217 13.15 -8.35 32.02
CA ASP A 217 13.02 -7.72 30.70
C ASP A 217 14.33 -7.72 29.89
N ILE A 218 14.23 -7.53 28.57
CA ILE A 218 15.38 -7.35 27.69
C ILE A 218 15.86 -5.89 27.79
N LYS A 219 17.16 -5.69 28.00
CA LYS A 219 17.78 -4.36 27.98
C LYS A 219 18.59 -4.19 26.71
N ALA A 220 18.47 -3.05 26.06
CA ALA A 220 19.21 -2.72 24.83
C ALA A 220 20.05 -1.46 25.03
N ARG A 221 21.28 -1.46 24.49
CA ARG A 221 22.15 -0.27 24.42
C ARG A 221 22.86 -0.17 23.08
N LEU A 222 23.15 1.06 22.62
CA LEU A 222 23.88 1.28 21.38
C LEU A 222 25.37 0.90 21.51
N LYS A 223 25.90 0.27 20.46
CA LYS A 223 27.34 0.16 20.22
C LYS A 223 27.84 1.42 19.52
N LYS A 224 29.16 1.62 19.48
CA LYS A 224 29.78 2.76 18.77
C LYS A 224 29.27 2.91 17.33
N HIS A 225 29.23 1.83 16.55
CA HIS A 225 28.69 1.84 15.18
C HIS A 225 27.17 2.11 15.16
N GLY A 226 26.44 1.62 16.17
CA GLY A 226 25.01 1.92 16.33
C GLY A 226 24.74 3.41 16.56
N VAL A 227 25.59 4.11 17.29
CA VAL A 227 25.49 5.56 17.51
C VAL A 227 25.60 6.33 16.19
N GLU A 228 26.55 5.95 15.32
CA GLU A 228 26.71 6.58 14.00
C GLU A 228 25.47 6.36 13.13
N GLU A 229 24.97 5.11 13.06
CA GLU A 229 23.77 4.77 12.29
C GLU A 229 22.52 5.48 12.81
N ALA A 230 22.35 5.54 14.13
CA ALA A 230 21.23 6.22 14.74
C ALA A 230 21.25 7.73 14.48
N ASN A 231 22.44 8.36 14.48
CA ASN A 231 22.57 9.77 14.14
C ASN A 231 22.22 10.04 12.67
N ASN A 232 22.63 9.15 11.76
CA ASN A 232 22.23 9.22 10.36
C ASN A 232 20.71 9.11 10.19
N ALA A 233 20.08 8.16 10.90
CA ALA A 233 18.61 7.99 10.91
C ALA A 233 17.89 9.24 11.46
N LEU A 234 18.44 9.86 12.51
CA LEU A 234 17.93 11.09 13.08
C LEU A 234 18.03 12.26 12.09
N ILE A 235 19.19 12.45 11.44
CA ILE A 235 19.38 13.50 10.42
C ILE A 235 18.40 13.31 9.25
N LYS A 236 18.23 12.07 8.79
CA LYS A 236 17.26 11.72 7.73
C LYS A 236 15.82 12.05 8.15
N SER A 237 15.45 11.80 9.40
CA SER A 237 14.13 12.12 9.94
C SER A 237 13.92 13.63 10.09
N LYS A 238 14.93 14.37 10.57
CA LYS A 238 14.88 15.85 10.71
C LYS A 238 14.72 16.57 9.39
N ARG A 239 15.47 16.16 8.36
CA ARG A 239 15.33 16.72 7.00
C ARG A 239 13.91 16.60 6.45
N PHE A 240 13.20 15.54 6.86
CA PHE A 240 11.85 15.29 6.42
C PHE A 240 10.82 16.20 7.11
N MET A 241 10.98 16.47 8.41
CA MET A 241 10.02 17.28 9.17
C MET A 241 10.25 18.79 9.09
N GLY A 242 11.38 19.25 8.53
CA GLY A 242 11.71 20.68 8.48
C GLY A 242 11.95 21.32 9.85
N VAL A 243 12.18 20.50 10.90
CA VAL A 243 12.39 20.94 12.28
C VAL A 243 13.88 21.22 12.54
N ASN A 244 14.16 22.25 13.34
CA ASN A 244 15.53 22.62 13.74
C ASN A 244 16.27 21.49 14.49
N ASN A 245 17.60 21.54 14.46
CA ASN A 245 18.52 20.46 14.86
C ASN A 245 18.50 20.01 16.34
N ALA A 246 17.63 20.51 17.21
CA ALA A 246 17.58 20.06 18.59
C ALA A 246 17.16 18.58 18.68
N PHE A 247 17.77 17.81 19.59
CA PHE A 247 17.29 16.47 19.92
C PHE A 247 16.00 16.63 20.77
N PRO A 248 14.96 15.80 20.58
CA PRO A 248 13.74 15.90 21.37
C PRO A 248 14.07 15.82 22.86
N GLU A 249 13.68 16.85 23.63
CA GLU A 249 14.11 17.00 25.03
C GLU A 249 13.27 16.12 25.96
N ASP A 250 12.01 15.88 25.59
CA ASP A 250 11.08 15.05 26.34
C ASP A 250 10.46 13.93 25.49
N LEU A 251 9.60 13.14 26.12
CA LEU A 251 8.92 12.03 25.46
C LEU A 251 7.86 12.54 24.48
N GLU A 252 7.29 13.72 24.69
CA GLU A 252 6.25 14.32 23.86
C GLU A 252 6.84 14.87 22.55
N ASP A 253 8.01 15.48 22.58
CA ASP A 253 8.83 15.84 21.40
C ASP A 253 9.28 14.59 20.64
N PHE A 254 9.62 13.52 21.37
CA PHE A 254 9.99 12.24 20.77
C PHE A 254 8.79 11.58 20.11
N HIS A 255 7.63 11.65 20.77
CA HIS A 255 6.36 11.31 20.18
C HIS A 255 6.12 12.19 18.98
N LEU A 256 6.20 13.53 18.98
CA LEU A 256 6.07 14.33 17.76
C LEU A 256 7.03 13.95 16.61
N LEU A 257 8.24 13.48 16.95
CA LEU A 257 9.20 12.93 15.99
C LEU A 257 8.82 11.54 15.45
N LEU A 258 7.94 10.83 16.16
CA LEU A 258 7.42 9.49 15.88
C LEU A 258 5.90 9.34 15.69
N ASP A 259 5.04 10.27 16.10
CA ASP A 259 3.56 10.20 16.27
C ASP A 259 2.83 10.43 14.97
N LEU A 260 3.62 10.66 13.96
CA LEU A 260 3.26 10.50 12.61
C LEU A 260 3.30 8.95 12.28
N ARG A 261 3.66 8.00 13.16
CA ARG A 261 3.81 6.54 12.86
C ARG A 261 2.75 5.59 13.47
N SER A 262 1.61 5.49 12.78
CA SER A 262 0.60 4.39 12.75
C SER A 262 -0.38 4.19 13.91
N ASP A 263 -1.64 3.90 13.55
CA ASP A 263 -2.54 3.00 14.29
C ASP A 263 -2.35 1.56 13.75
N LYS A 264 -2.10 0.53 14.58
CA LYS A 264 -3.09 -0.27 15.33
C LYS A 264 -4.32 -0.65 14.50
N LEU A 265 -4.25 -1.77 13.75
CA LEU A 265 -5.41 -2.68 13.57
C LEU A 265 -5.09 -3.96 12.79
N GLU A 266 -4.02 -4.04 11.98
CA GLU A 266 -3.71 -5.28 11.22
C GLU A 266 -2.67 -6.22 11.87
N TYR A 267 -2.00 -5.79 12.94
CA TYR A 267 -0.75 -6.41 13.41
C TYR A 267 -0.76 -6.95 14.86
N ASP A 268 -1.92 -7.22 15.43
CA ASP A 268 -1.98 -7.72 16.81
C ASP A 268 -1.48 -9.16 16.97
N ASN A 269 -1.32 -9.93 15.89
CA ASN A 269 -0.94 -11.36 15.97
C ASN A 269 -0.09 -11.89 14.77
N PRO A 270 1.04 -11.26 14.41
CA PRO A 270 1.87 -11.70 13.27
C PRO A 270 2.44 -13.11 13.47
N GLU A 271 2.74 -13.51 14.71
CA GLU A 271 3.27 -14.85 15.03
C GLU A 271 2.24 -15.97 14.86
N LEU A 272 0.96 -15.71 15.07
CA LEU A 272 -0.11 -16.70 14.83
C LEU A 272 -0.24 -17.01 13.34
N ILE A 273 -0.18 -15.97 12.50
CA ILE A 273 -0.21 -16.12 11.05
C ILE A 273 1.08 -16.78 10.56
N GLU A 274 2.25 -16.38 11.06
CA GLU A 274 3.51 -17.03 10.71
C GLU A 274 3.60 -18.49 11.16
N THR A 275 3.15 -18.81 12.37
CA THR A 275 3.13 -20.17 12.92
C THR A 275 2.19 -21.05 12.10
N LEU A 276 0.98 -20.57 11.81
CA LEU A 276 0.04 -21.26 10.93
C LEU A 276 0.65 -21.49 9.53
N ILE A 277 1.30 -20.49 8.95
CA ILE A 277 1.96 -20.63 7.64
C ILE A 277 3.11 -21.64 7.70
N ARG A 278 3.87 -21.66 8.79
CA ARG A 278 5.03 -22.55 8.98
C ARG A 278 4.58 -24.00 9.16
N GLU A 279 3.57 -24.25 9.99
CA GLU A 279 2.94 -25.55 10.20
C GLU A 279 2.32 -26.09 8.90
N LEU A 280 1.55 -25.26 8.20
CA LEU A 280 0.92 -25.68 6.95
C LEU A 280 1.96 -25.93 5.84
N LYS A 281 3.09 -25.19 5.83
CA LYS A 281 4.22 -25.45 4.94
C LYS A 281 4.96 -26.75 5.29
N SER A 282 5.14 -27.08 6.57
CA SER A 282 5.76 -28.35 6.97
C SER A 282 4.90 -29.55 6.57
N ASP A 283 3.58 -29.39 6.57
CA ASP A 283 2.64 -30.43 6.15
C ASP A 283 2.50 -30.56 4.62
N LYS A 284 3.32 -29.84 3.85
CA LYS A 284 3.24 -29.76 2.38
C LYS A 284 1.84 -29.36 1.88
N THR A 285 1.11 -28.59 2.68
CA THR A 285 -0.23 -28.09 2.32
C THR A 285 -0.12 -27.26 1.04
N PRO A 286 -1.02 -27.44 0.05
CA PRO A 286 -1.01 -26.64 -1.16
C PRO A 286 -1.08 -25.15 -0.85
N PRO A 287 -0.31 -24.28 -1.54
CA PRO A 287 -0.28 -22.84 -1.24
C PRO A 287 -1.64 -22.16 -1.22
N GLU A 288 -2.62 -22.68 -1.98
CA GLU A 288 -4.00 -22.17 -2.01
C GLU A 288 -4.76 -22.46 -0.71
N GLU A 289 -4.55 -23.62 -0.10
CA GLU A 289 -5.21 -24.02 1.15
C GLU A 289 -4.57 -23.34 2.38
N ILE A 290 -3.25 -23.11 2.35
CA ILE A 290 -2.57 -22.26 3.35
C ILE A 290 -3.22 -20.88 3.41
N ARG A 291 -3.50 -20.30 2.23
CA ARG A 291 -4.10 -18.97 2.12
C ARG A 291 -5.54 -18.95 2.62
N ARG A 292 -6.36 -19.94 2.26
CA ARG A 292 -7.75 -20.02 2.76
C ARG A 292 -7.78 -20.04 4.28
N LYS A 293 -6.92 -20.85 4.90
CA LYS A 293 -6.82 -20.96 6.37
C LYS A 293 -6.33 -19.67 7.04
N VAL A 294 -5.41 -18.93 6.41
CA VAL A 294 -4.97 -17.61 6.91
C VAL A 294 -6.10 -16.58 6.83
N GLU A 295 -6.88 -16.55 5.74
CA GLU A 295 -8.03 -15.63 5.63
C GLU A 295 -9.17 -16.01 6.59
N GLU A 296 -9.44 -17.30 6.80
CA GLU A 296 -10.38 -17.78 7.82
C GLU A 296 -9.93 -17.37 9.24
N LEU A 297 -8.64 -17.51 9.53
CA LEU A 297 -8.07 -17.04 10.80
C LEU A 297 -8.24 -15.53 10.97
N LYS A 298 -8.05 -14.76 9.89
CA LYS A 298 -8.25 -13.31 9.92
C LYS A 298 -9.70 -12.93 10.24
N VAL A 299 -10.65 -13.51 9.52
CA VAL A 299 -12.09 -13.29 9.77
C VAL A 299 -12.49 -13.69 11.19
N ASN A 300 -11.96 -14.80 11.71
CA ASN A 300 -12.25 -15.27 13.06
C ASN A 300 -11.66 -14.38 14.16
N LEU A 301 -10.58 -13.67 13.88
CA LEU A 301 -9.96 -12.70 14.78
C LEU A 301 -10.59 -11.30 14.67
N GLY A 302 -11.61 -11.13 13.82
CA GLY A 302 -12.33 -9.87 13.64
C GLY A 302 -11.61 -8.87 12.73
N PHE A 303 -10.71 -9.35 11.88
CA PHE A 303 -10.08 -8.56 10.82
C PHE A 303 -10.91 -8.59 9.52
#